data_AF-A0A831TPF0-F1
#
_entry.id   AF-A0A831TPF0-F1
#
_cell.length_a   1.000
_cell.length_b   1.000
_cell.length_c   1.000
_cell.angle_alpha   90.00
_cell.angle_beta   90.00
_cell.angle_gamma   90.00
#
_symmetry.space_group_name_H-M   'P 1'
#
loop_
_entity.id
_entity.type
_entity.pdbx_description
1 polymer ?
#
loop_
_entity_poly.entity_id
_entity_poly.type
_entity_poly.pdbx_seq_one_letter_code
_entity_poly.pdbx_strand_id
1 'polypeptide(L)'
;DFYLVLVVAAGVAIAFYQAVLRPIVQNVLRRRRARTQAARAGIVCQIYGQMLRQLARAGWRRPPAMTPLEYRAWLAEQWHGNDGALAAVDRITQAFLASFYGPHPLSEAEASALRQTLAELRGLPRPPRRRETTPSRA
;
A
#
# COMPACT_ATOMS: atom_id res chain seq x y z
N ASP A 1 3.02 -50.39 -38.38
CA ASP A 1 2.29 -50.39 -37.09
C ASP A 1 2.99 -49.69 -35.94
N PHE A 2 4.25 -50.00 -35.63
CA PHE A 2 4.97 -49.40 -34.49
C PHE A 2 4.99 -47.85 -34.48
N TYR A 3 5.21 -47.22 -35.65
CA TYR A 3 5.21 -45.76 -35.79
C TYR A 3 3.87 -45.10 -35.45
N LEU A 4 2.75 -45.75 -35.79
CA LEU A 4 1.42 -45.18 -35.57
C LEU A 4 1.06 -45.17 -34.08
N VAL A 5 1.46 -46.21 -33.35
CA VAL A 5 1.28 -46.29 -31.89
C VAL A 5 2.07 -45.19 -31.18
N LEU A 6 3.31 -44.92 -31.61
CA LEU A 6 4.14 -43.85 -31.05
C LEU A 6 3.53 -42.46 -31.25
N VAL A 7 3.01 -42.17 -32.44
CA VAL A 7 2.38 -40.87 -32.75
C VAL A 7 1.12 -40.66 -31.91
N VAL A 8 0.28 -41.69 -31.78
CA VAL A 8 -0.95 -41.63 -30.96
C VAL A 8 -0.60 -41.44 -29.49
N ALA A 9 0.36 -42.21 -28.97
CA ALA A 9 0.82 -42.08 -27.58
C ALA A 9 1.38 -40.67 -27.29
N ALA A 10 2.16 -40.11 -28.21
CA ALA A 10 2.66 -38.73 -28.09
C ALA A 10 1.53 -37.70 -28.10
N GLY A 11 0.54 -37.85 -29.00
CA GLY A 11 -0.63 -36.96 -29.06
C GLY A 11 -1.47 -36.98 -27.76
N VAL A 12 -1.71 -38.17 -27.21
CA VAL A 12 -2.42 -38.35 -25.92
C VAL A 12 -1.62 -37.74 -24.77
N ALA A 13 -0.31 -37.95 -24.73
CA ALA A 13 0.55 -37.37 -23.70
C ALA A 13 0.56 -35.83 -23.75
N ILE A 14 0.63 -35.24 -24.96
CA ILE A 14 0.56 -33.78 -25.15
C ILE A 14 -0.81 -33.24 -24.71
N ALA A 15 -1.91 -33.88 -25.14
CA ALA A 15 -3.26 -33.48 -24.75
C ALA A 15 -3.46 -33.57 -23.23
N PHE A 16 -2.97 -34.65 -22.61
CA PHE A 16 -3.01 -34.83 -21.16
C PHE A 16 -2.19 -33.76 -20.42
N TYR A 17 -0.97 -33.46 -20.89
CA TYR A 17 -0.14 -32.39 -20.34
C TYR A 17 -0.86 -31.03 -20.40
N GLN A 18 -1.46 -30.70 -21.55
CA GLN A 18 -2.19 -29.44 -21.72
C GLN A 18 -3.47 -29.36 -20.87
N ALA A 19 -4.21 -30.46 -20.74
CA ALA A 19 -5.46 -30.49 -19.98
C ALA A 19 -5.25 -30.54 -18.46
N VAL A 20 -4.17 -31.16 -17.99
CA VAL A 20 -3.97 -31.43 -16.55
C VAL A 20 -2.85 -30.58 -15.94
N LEU A 21 -1.65 -30.58 -16.51
CA LEU A 21 -0.52 -29.87 -15.91
C LEU A 21 -0.62 -28.35 -16.07
N ARG A 22 -1.01 -27.86 -17.25
CA ARG A 22 -1.11 -26.42 -17.53
C ARG A 22 -2.03 -25.67 -16.54
N PRO A 23 -3.28 -26.10 -16.24
CA PRO A 23 -4.13 -25.37 -15.29
C PRO A 23 -3.60 -25.45 -13.86
N ILE A 24 -2.95 -26.54 -13.46
CA ILE A 24 -2.33 -26.65 -12.12
C ILE A 24 -1.22 -25.61 -11.97
N VAL A 25 -0.30 -25.54 -12.94
CA VAL A 25 0.80 -24.56 -12.93
C VAL A 25 0.25 -23.13 -12.94
N GLN A 26 -0.75 -22.83 -13.78
CA GLN A 26 -1.39 -21.52 -13.84
C GLN A 26 -2.08 -21.14 -12.51
N ASN A 27 -2.78 -22.08 -11.87
CA ASN A 27 -3.42 -21.87 -10.58
C ASN A 27 -2.41 -21.62 -9.46
N VAL A 28 -1.29 -22.36 -9.44
CA VAL A 28 -0.21 -22.14 -8.48
C VAL A 28 0.42 -20.75 -8.67
N LEU A 29 0.71 -20.36 -9.92
CA LEU A 29 1.25 -19.04 -10.23
C LEU A 29 0.26 -17.92 -9.87
N ARG A 30 -1.03 -18.10 -10.16
CA ARG A 30 -2.09 -17.14 -9.79
C ARG A 30 -2.21 -16.97 -8.28
N ARG A 31 -2.19 -18.07 -7.51
CA ARG A 31 -2.21 -18.04 -6.04
C ARG A 31 -0.97 -17.36 -5.48
N ARG A 32 0.23 -17.63 -6.03
CA ARG A 32 1.47 -16.95 -5.63
C ARG A 32 1.38 -15.45 -5.89
N ARG A 33 0.94 -15.03 -7.09
CA ARG A 33 0.74 -13.61 -7.43
C ARG A 33 -0.26 -12.92 -6.49
N ALA A 34 -1.40 -13.55 -6.21
CA ALA A 34 -2.40 -13.00 -5.29
C ALA A 34 -1.83 -12.84 -3.86
N ARG A 35 -1.05 -13.81 -3.37
CA ARG A 35 -0.40 -13.73 -2.06
C ARG A 35 0.64 -12.61 -2.01
N THR A 36 1.44 -12.46 -3.05
CA THR A 36 2.41 -11.35 -3.16
C THR A 36 1.71 -10.00 -3.24
N GLN A 37 0.61 -9.90 -3.98
CA GLN A 37 -0.20 -8.68 -4.07
C GLN A 37 -0.83 -8.32 -2.72
N ALA A 38 -1.40 -9.28 -2.00
CA ALA A 38 -1.94 -9.08 -0.65
C ALA A 38 -0.86 -8.65 0.35
N ALA A 39 0.33 -9.27 0.31
CA ALA A 39 1.46 -8.89 1.14
C ALA A 39 1.90 -7.44 0.88
N ARG A 40 1.95 -7.03 -0.40
CA ARG A 40 2.31 -5.66 -0.81
C ARG A 40 1.28 -4.63 -0.35
N ALA A 41 -0.01 -4.92 -0.50
CA ALA A 41 -1.08 -4.06 0.04
C ALA A 41 -0.96 -3.91 1.58
N GLY A 42 -0.55 -4.97 2.28
CA GLY A 42 -0.27 -4.95 3.71
C GLY A 42 0.87 -3.99 4.10
N ILE A 43 1.94 -3.92 3.31
CA ILE A 43 3.07 -3.01 3.57
C ILE A 43 2.64 -1.56 3.54
N VAL A 44 1.84 -1.16 2.54
CA VAL A 44 1.38 0.24 2.41
C VAL A 44 0.45 0.62 3.57
N CYS A 45 -0.47 -0.28 3.94
CA CYS A 45 -1.32 -0.10 5.12
C CYS A 45 -0.50 0.07 6.41
N GLN A 46 0.58 -0.71 6.55
CA GLN A 46 1.48 -0.61 7.69
C GLN A 46 2.21 0.74 7.72
N ILE A 47 2.74 1.22 6.60
CA ILE A 47 3.42 2.52 6.48
C ILE A 47 2.45 3.66 6.81
N TYR A 48 1.26 3.66 6.21
CA TYR A 48 0.24 4.67 6.49
C TYR A 48 -0.18 4.66 7.97
N GLY A 49 -0.36 3.48 8.57
CA GLY A 49 -0.63 3.35 10.00
C GLY A 49 0.52 3.86 10.89
N GLN A 50 1.78 3.67 10.49
CA GLN A 50 2.93 4.23 11.20
C GLN A 50 2.96 5.76 11.12
N MET A 51 2.67 6.34 9.95
CA MET A 51 2.51 7.77 9.78
C MET A 51 1.44 8.32 10.73
N LEU A 52 0.24 7.74 10.74
CA LEU A 52 -0.84 8.17 11.64
C LEU A 52 -0.45 8.12 13.11
N ARG A 53 0.23 7.05 13.56
CA ARG A 53 0.71 6.95 14.95
C ARG A 53 1.74 8.02 15.27
N GLN A 54 2.65 8.32 14.35
CA GLN A 54 3.65 9.37 14.52
C GLN A 54 3.00 10.76 14.63
N LEU A 55 2.04 11.05 13.75
CA LEU A 55 1.31 12.32 13.78
C LEU A 55 0.44 12.45 15.03
N ALA A 56 -0.21 11.36 15.47
CA ALA A 56 -0.97 11.33 16.71
C ALA A 56 -0.09 11.62 17.94
N ARG A 57 1.12 11.07 18.00
CA ARG A 57 2.09 11.38 19.09
C ARG A 57 2.52 12.85 19.08
N ALA A 58 2.54 13.48 17.92
CA ALA A 58 2.80 14.92 17.78
C ALA A 58 1.55 15.80 18.02
N GLY A 59 0.42 15.21 18.45
CA GLY A 59 -0.83 15.92 18.73
C GLY A 59 -1.77 16.05 17.54
N TRP A 60 -1.40 15.56 16.37
CA TRP A 60 -2.17 15.66 15.12
C TRP A 60 -2.93 14.36 14.86
N ARG A 61 -3.80 13.92 15.78
CA ARG A 61 -4.52 12.65 15.62
C ARG A 61 -5.64 12.76 14.57
N ARG A 62 -5.73 11.78 13.65
CA ARG A 62 -6.87 11.67 12.72
C ARG A 62 -8.13 11.16 13.46
N PRO A 63 -9.28 11.84 13.36
CA PRO A 63 -10.57 11.30 13.80
C PRO A 63 -10.95 10.02 13.03
N PRO A 64 -11.65 9.05 13.64
CA PRO A 64 -12.01 7.79 12.98
C PRO A 64 -12.97 8.00 11.80
N ALA A 65 -13.86 8.99 11.87
CA ALA A 65 -14.80 9.33 10.81
C ALA A 65 -14.17 10.10 9.63
N MET A 66 -12.93 10.58 9.79
CA MET A 66 -12.24 11.38 8.79
C MET A 66 -11.47 10.48 7.81
N THR A 67 -11.71 10.67 6.52
CA THR A 67 -11.04 9.96 5.43
C THR A 67 -9.56 10.37 5.31
N PRO A 68 -8.72 9.57 4.63
CA PRO A 68 -7.33 9.94 4.39
C PRO A 68 -7.14 11.29 3.66
N LEU A 69 -8.01 11.60 2.69
CA LEU A 69 -7.93 12.85 1.91
C LEU A 69 -8.35 14.05 2.75
N GLU A 70 -9.44 13.94 3.51
CA GLU A 70 -9.88 14.99 4.43
C GLU A 70 -8.82 15.27 5.49
N TYR A 71 -8.20 14.22 6.04
CA TYR A 71 -7.14 14.38 7.02
C TYR A 71 -5.92 15.10 6.45
N ARG A 72 -5.54 14.80 5.20
CA ARG A 72 -4.48 15.53 4.51
C ARG A 72 -4.84 17.01 4.32
N ALA A 73 -6.05 17.30 3.87
CA ALA A 73 -6.52 18.68 3.70
C ALA A 73 -6.52 19.45 5.02
N TRP A 74 -7.04 18.84 6.09
CA TRP A 74 -6.99 19.38 7.44
C TRP A 74 -5.56 19.66 7.90
N LEU A 75 -4.61 18.75 7.70
CA LEU A 75 -3.20 18.99 8.03
C LEU A 75 -2.62 20.17 7.25
N ALA A 76 -3.00 20.34 5.97
CA ALA A 76 -2.52 21.44 5.14
C ALA A 76 -2.98 22.81 5.67
N GLU A 77 -4.21 22.90 6.18
CA GLU A 77 -4.71 24.08 6.87
C GLU A 77 -3.98 24.33 8.19
N GLN A 78 -3.62 23.28 8.94
CA GLN A 78 -2.97 23.46 10.24
C GLN A 78 -1.46 23.75 10.13
N TRP A 79 -0.81 23.31 9.05
CA TRP A 79 0.64 23.34 8.90
C TRP A 79 1.16 24.42 7.94
N HIS A 80 0.44 25.53 7.80
CA HIS A 80 0.85 26.66 6.95
C HIS A 80 2.37 26.91 6.97
N GLY A 81 3.01 26.77 5.81
CA GLY A 81 4.46 26.97 5.61
C GLY A 81 5.35 25.74 5.83
N ASN A 82 4.78 24.55 6.07
CA ASN A 82 5.54 23.30 6.20
C ASN A 82 5.30 22.36 5.02
N ASP A 83 5.63 22.84 3.84
CA ASP A 83 5.37 22.15 2.57
C ASP A 83 6.10 20.80 2.47
N GLY A 84 7.28 20.69 3.09
CA GLY A 84 8.04 19.44 3.14
C GLY A 84 7.28 18.32 3.88
N ALA A 85 6.71 18.63 5.06
CA ALA A 85 5.98 17.64 5.84
C ALA A 85 4.66 17.28 5.15
N LEU A 86 3.98 18.28 4.57
CA LEU A 86 2.76 18.05 3.81
C LEU A 86 3.01 17.19 2.56
N ALA A 87 4.10 17.43 1.83
CA ALA A 87 4.46 16.64 0.66
C ALA A 87 4.77 15.18 1.02
N ALA A 88 5.41 14.93 2.16
CA ALA A 88 5.65 13.58 2.66
C ALA A 88 4.34 12.87 3.05
N VAL A 89 3.44 13.57 3.75
CA VAL A 89 2.10 13.04 4.09
C VAL A 89 1.28 12.76 2.83
N ASP A 90 1.32 13.65 1.84
CA ASP A 90 0.61 13.48 0.57
C ASP A 90 1.13 12.26 -0.19
N ARG A 91 2.44 12.12 -0.36
CA ARG A 91 3.05 10.92 -1.01
C ARG A 91 2.61 9.61 -0.36
N ILE A 92 2.66 9.52 0.96
CA ILE A 92 2.25 8.31 1.70
C ILE A 92 0.73 8.07 1.56
N THR A 93 -0.07 9.14 1.63
CA THR A 93 -1.53 9.06 1.50
C THR A 93 -1.95 8.62 0.10
N GLN A 94 -1.35 9.18 -0.95
CA GLN A 94 -1.62 8.81 -2.34
C GLN A 94 -1.25 7.35 -2.61
N ALA A 95 -0.08 6.90 -2.14
CA ALA A 95 0.30 5.49 -2.26
C ALA A 95 -0.67 4.56 -1.53
N PHE A 96 -1.15 4.97 -0.35
CA PHE A 96 -2.20 4.23 0.36
C PHE A 96 -3.49 4.14 -0.46
N LEU A 97 -3.98 5.26 -1.00
CA LEU A 97 -5.20 5.26 -1.80
C LEU A 97 -5.05 4.43 -3.08
N ALA A 98 -3.93 4.58 -3.78
CA ALA A 98 -3.62 3.81 -4.99
C ALA A 98 -3.53 2.31 -4.72
N SER A 99 -2.92 1.89 -3.61
CA SER A 99 -2.81 0.48 -3.26
C SER A 99 -4.10 -0.10 -2.66
N PHE A 100 -4.91 0.71 -1.98
CA PHE A 100 -6.11 0.26 -1.28
C PHE A 100 -7.33 0.23 -2.21
N TYR A 101 -7.48 1.24 -3.07
CA TYR A 101 -8.60 1.37 -4.01
C TYR A 101 -8.23 1.03 -5.46
N GLY A 102 -6.94 0.96 -5.80
CA GLY A 102 -6.46 0.68 -7.15
C GLY A 102 -5.96 -0.76 -7.35
N PRO A 103 -5.78 -1.19 -8.61
CA PRO A 103 -5.31 -2.53 -8.96
C PRO A 103 -3.79 -2.69 -8.84
N HIS A 104 -3.05 -1.64 -8.49
CA HIS A 104 -1.59 -1.58 -8.59
C HIS A 104 -0.91 -1.89 -7.25
N PRO A 105 -0.39 -3.11 -7.06
CA PRO A 105 0.46 -3.39 -5.91
C PRO A 105 1.77 -2.63 -6.02
N LEU A 106 2.18 -2.00 -4.91
CA LEU A 106 3.46 -1.33 -4.82
C LEU A 106 4.64 -2.28 -5.11
N SER A 107 5.58 -1.83 -5.93
CA SER A 107 6.88 -2.48 -6.11
C SER A 107 7.75 -2.34 -4.84
N GLU A 108 8.80 -3.17 -4.72
CA GLU A 108 9.71 -3.08 -3.57
C GLU A 108 10.48 -1.74 -3.57
N ALA A 109 10.82 -1.21 -4.75
CA ALA A 109 11.48 0.08 -4.89
C ALA A 109 10.58 1.22 -4.37
N GLU A 110 9.30 1.23 -4.75
CA GLU A 110 8.33 2.20 -4.24
C GLU A 110 8.13 2.04 -2.73
N ALA A 111 8.09 0.80 -2.22
CA ALA A 111 7.93 0.54 -0.79
C ALA A 111 9.13 1.08 0.00
N SER A 112 10.35 0.89 -0.53
CA SER A 112 11.57 1.46 0.03
C SER A 112 11.51 3.00 0.04
N ALA A 113 11.12 3.62 -1.07
CA ALA A 113 10.97 5.07 -1.17
C ALA A 113 9.93 5.63 -0.18
N LEU A 114 8.83 4.92 0.07
CA LEU A 114 7.84 5.30 1.08
C LEU A 114 8.38 5.16 2.51
N ARG A 115 9.18 4.13 2.80
CA ARG A 115 9.84 3.99 4.11
C ARG A 115 10.81 5.15 4.35
N GLN A 116 11.54 5.57 3.32
CA GLN A 116 12.41 6.75 3.39
C GLN A 116 11.61 8.03 3.60
N THR A 117 10.52 8.22 2.86
CA THR A 117 9.60 9.36 3.03
C THR A 117 9.03 9.42 4.46
N LEU A 118 8.68 8.26 5.05
CA LEU A 118 8.22 8.19 6.44
C LEU A 118 9.35 8.54 7.44
N ALA A 119 10.59 8.16 7.15
CA ALA A 119 11.75 8.51 7.96
C ALA A 119 12.04 10.03 7.88
N GLU A 120 11.98 10.64 6.69
CA GLU A 120 12.12 12.08 6.49
C GLU A 120 11.07 12.85 7.29
N LEU A 121 9.81 12.40 7.26
CA LEU A 121 8.73 13.00 8.04
C LEU A 121 9.02 13.03 9.55
N ARG A 122 9.89 12.16 10.07
CA ARG A 122 10.32 12.20 11.50
C ARG A 122 11.17 13.42 11.81
N GLY A 123 12.10 13.76 10.92
CA GLY A 123 13.06 14.85 11.11
C GLY A 123 12.49 16.23 10.80
N LEU A 124 11.38 16.31 10.07
CA LEU A 124 10.79 17.59 9.73
C LEU A 124 10.21 18.30 10.97
N PRO A 125 10.50 19.60 11.16
CA PRO A 125 9.92 20.38 12.24
C PRO A 125 8.40 20.36 12.07
N ARG A 126 7.66 20.20 13.17
CA ARG A 126 6.19 20.25 13.14
C ARG A 126 5.75 21.52 13.84
N PRO A 127 4.78 22.26 13.29
CA PRO A 127 4.26 23.42 14.00
C PRO A 127 3.68 22.95 15.34
N PRO A 128 3.88 23.72 16.42
CA PRO A 128 3.29 23.40 17.70
C PRO A 128 1.77 23.33 17.51
N ARG A 129 1.15 22.27 18.03
CA ARG A 129 -0.31 22.19 18.05
C ARG A 129 -0.81 23.45 18.73
N ARG A 130 -1.61 24.26 18.03
CA ARG A 130 -2.30 25.39 18.63
C ARG A 130 -3.08 24.79 19.80
N ARG A 131 -2.62 25.03 21.04
CA ARG A 131 -3.32 24.55 22.22
C ARG A 131 -4.70 25.17 22.09
N GLU A 132 -5.72 24.34 21.87
CA GLU A 132 -7.10 24.79 22.01
C GLU A 132 -7.15 25.39 23.40
N THR A 133 -7.27 26.71 23.44
CA THR A 133 -7.60 27.44 24.66
C THR A 133 -8.90 26.82 25.11
N THR A 134 -8.81 25.92 26.08
CA THR A 134 -9.98 25.37 26.78
C THR A 134 -10.89 26.56 27.03
N PRO A 135 -12.13 26.59 26.48
CA PRO A 135 -13.03 27.67 26.78
C PRO A 135 -13.19 27.67 28.29
N SER A 136 -12.67 28.73 28.91
CA SER A 136 -12.80 28.99 30.33
C SER A 136 -14.29 28.92 30.62
N ARG A 137 -14.75 27.86 31.31
CA ARG A 137 -16.12 27.78 31.78
C ARG A 137 -16.33 28.97 32.71
N ALA A 138 -17.05 29.98 32.21
CA ALA A 138 -17.69 31.00 33.00
C ALA A 138 -18.89 30.40 33.73
#